data_AF-A0A6M1MJW4-F1
#
_entry.id   AF-A0A6M1MJW4-F1
#
_cell.length_a   1.000
_cell.length_b   1.000
_cell.length_c   1.000
_cell.angle_alpha   90.00
_cell.angle_beta   90.00
_cell.angle_gamma   90.00
#
_symmetry.space_group_name_H-M   'P 1'
#
loop_
_entity.id
_entity.type
_entity.pdbx_description
1 polymer ?
#
loop_
_entity_poly.entity_id
_entity_poly.type
_entity_poly.pdbx_seq_one_letter_code
_entity_poly.pdbx_strand_id
1 'polypeptide(L)'
;MPTLRPLPLLAVLLAAVPAAAPAQEADPTPVPAQPAAPAATADCEAEFGRLDADGDGFLTLTEAPRDHARAAIDNITVAEQGIARDNWLTLCSSPHWQSNQPEEGAPFEGANSFTEEQARDRAAAWQITGIGSLALDDKGIWRGTGTLDGTAVDFAIDYRGNVVITP
;
A
#
# COMPACT_ATOMS: atom_id res chain seq x y z
N MET A 1 -42.85 -68.36 -33.63
CA MET A 1 -42.19 -68.72 -34.91
C MET A 1 -42.17 -67.48 -35.81
N PRO A 2 -41.10 -67.27 -36.58
CA PRO A 2 -40.32 -66.03 -36.69
C PRO A 2 -40.79 -65.09 -37.81
N THR A 3 -40.39 -63.83 -37.85
CA THR A 3 -39.29 -63.43 -38.75
C THR A 3 -38.69 -62.09 -38.32
N LEU A 4 -37.45 -62.15 -37.84
CA LEU A 4 -36.55 -60.99 -37.72
C LEU A 4 -36.24 -60.47 -39.13
N ARG A 5 -36.48 -59.17 -39.36
CA ARG A 5 -35.89 -58.44 -40.49
C ARG A 5 -34.49 -57.96 -40.08
N PRO A 6 -33.46 -58.10 -40.93
CA PRO A 6 -32.13 -57.57 -40.65
C PRO A 6 -32.15 -56.04 -40.78
N LEU A 7 -31.64 -55.33 -39.76
CA LEU A 7 -31.31 -53.91 -39.86
C LEU A 7 -30.02 -53.76 -40.68
N PRO A 8 -29.93 -52.78 -41.58
CA PRO A 8 -28.68 -52.48 -42.27
C PRO A 8 -27.66 -51.89 -41.29
N LEU A 9 -26.44 -52.42 -41.31
CA LEU A 9 -25.27 -51.80 -40.67
C LEU A 9 -25.03 -50.45 -41.33
N LEU A 10 -25.35 -49.37 -40.62
CA LEU A 10 -24.94 -48.02 -41.01
C LEU A 10 -23.48 -47.85 -40.60
N ALA A 11 -22.57 -47.88 -41.58
CA ALA A 11 -21.18 -47.54 -41.38
C ALA A 11 -21.08 -46.04 -41.03
N VAL A 12 -20.89 -45.74 -39.75
CA VAL A 12 -20.55 -44.39 -39.30
C VAL A 12 -19.06 -44.19 -39.58
N LEU A 13 -18.79 -43.51 -40.69
CA LEU A 13 -17.47 -42.99 -41.02
C LEU A 13 -17.10 -41.95 -39.94
N LEU A 14 -16.06 -42.23 -39.16
CA LEU A 14 -15.53 -41.30 -38.16
C LEU A 14 -14.84 -40.13 -38.90
N ALA A 15 -15.59 -39.06 -39.16
CA ALA A 15 -15.00 -37.80 -39.60
C ALA A 15 -14.25 -37.20 -38.41
N ALA A 16 -12.92 -37.09 -38.53
CA ALA A 16 -12.10 -36.35 -37.59
C ALA A 16 -12.55 -34.88 -37.57
N VAL A 17 -13.13 -34.47 -36.44
CA VAL A 17 -13.41 -33.06 -36.16
C VAL A 17 -12.06 -32.40 -35.88
N PRO A 18 -11.62 -31.38 -36.64
CA PRO A 18 -10.43 -30.64 -36.26
C PRO A 18 -10.72 -29.94 -34.93
N ALA A 19 -9.87 -30.17 -33.94
CA ALA A 19 -9.89 -29.45 -32.69
C ALA A 19 -9.79 -27.95 -33.01
N ALA A 20 -10.84 -27.20 -32.65
CA ALA A 20 -10.78 -25.75 -32.64
C ALA A 20 -9.66 -25.35 -31.67
N ALA A 21 -8.64 -24.66 -32.20
CA ALA A 21 -7.62 -24.03 -31.38
C ALA A 21 -8.30 -23.05 -30.40
N PRO A 22 -7.86 -22.99 -29.13
CA PRO A 22 -8.34 -21.96 -28.23
C PRO A 22 -8.01 -20.59 -28.84
N ALA A 23 -8.96 -19.66 -28.77
CA ALA A 23 -8.72 -18.26 -29.07
C ALA A 23 -7.53 -17.80 -28.22
N GLN A 24 -6.49 -17.27 -28.88
CA GLN A 24 -5.42 -16.56 -28.19
C GLN A 24 -6.05 -15.38 -27.44
N GLU A 25 -6.06 -15.46 -26.11
CA GLU A 25 -6.10 -14.27 -25.27
C GLU A 25 -5.08 -13.27 -25.80
N ALA A 26 -5.53 -12.03 -25.99
CA ALA A 26 -4.67 -10.95 -26.41
C ALA A 26 -3.47 -10.88 -25.46
N ASP A 27 -2.26 -10.92 -26.05
CA ASP A 27 -1.00 -10.72 -25.33
C ASP A 27 -1.14 -9.55 -24.35
N PRO A 28 -0.96 -9.75 -23.03
CA PRO A 28 -0.72 -8.61 -22.17
C PRO A 28 0.56 -7.94 -22.67
N THR A 29 0.47 -6.67 -23.03
CA THR A 29 1.64 -5.81 -23.30
C THR A 29 2.72 -6.13 -22.27
N PRO A 30 3.98 -6.37 -22.67
CA PRO A 30 5.03 -6.68 -21.71
C PRO A 30 5.20 -5.47 -20.80
N VAL A 31 4.74 -5.61 -19.55
CA VAL A 31 5.17 -4.74 -18.47
C VAL A 31 6.68 -4.90 -18.43
N PRO A 32 7.48 -3.82 -18.55
CA PRO A 32 8.92 -3.93 -18.42
C PRO A 32 9.20 -4.64 -17.09
N ALA A 33 9.95 -5.74 -17.15
CA ALA A 33 10.30 -6.50 -15.95
C ALA A 33 11.01 -5.56 -14.98
N GLN A 34 10.32 -5.16 -13.91
CA GLN A 34 10.90 -4.43 -12.80
C GLN A 34 12.04 -5.28 -12.25
N PRO A 35 13.30 -4.85 -12.32
CA PRO A 35 14.31 -5.43 -11.46
C PRO A 35 14.11 -4.86 -10.05
N ALA A 36 14.06 -5.72 -9.04
CA ALA A 36 14.74 -5.57 -7.74
C ALA A 36 13.91 -6.05 -6.52
N ALA A 37 14.18 -7.28 -6.08
CA ALA A 37 13.90 -7.72 -4.71
C ALA A 37 15.11 -7.63 -3.74
N PRO A 38 16.41 -7.65 -4.16
CA PRO A 38 17.52 -7.60 -3.21
C PRO A 38 18.08 -6.19 -2.92
N ALA A 39 17.84 -5.20 -3.78
CA ALA A 39 18.37 -3.84 -3.57
C ALA A 39 17.55 -3.06 -2.52
N ALA A 40 16.22 -3.14 -2.58
CA ALA A 40 15.34 -2.49 -1.62
C ALA A 40 15.56 -2.97 -0.18
N THR A 41 15.87 -4.25 0.02
CA THR A 41 16.22 -4.77 1.36
C THR A 41 17.53 -4.20 1.86
N ALA A 42 18.57 -4.12 1.02
CA ALA A 42 19.87 -3.57 1.42
C ALA A 42 19.79 -2.06 1.73
N ASP A 43 19.02 -1.31 0.94
CA ASP A 43 18.79 0.12 1.17
C ASP A 43 18.02 0.34 2.48
N CYS A 44 16.99 -0.48 2.75
CA CYS A 44 16.29 -0.44 4.02
C CYS A 44 17.24 -0.76 5.19
N GLU A 45 18.03 -1.83 5.12
CA GLU A 45 18.97 -2.17 6.21
C GLU A 45 19.98 -1.04 6.50
N ALA A 46 20.46 -0.36 5.46
CA ALA A 46 21.34 0.80 5.62
C ALA A 46 20.62 1.97 6.30
N GLU A 47 19.39 2.27 5.90
CA GLU A 47 18.59 3.35 6.52
C GLU A 47 18.22 3.02 7.97
N PHE A 48 17.92 1.76 8.30
CA PHE A 48 17.73 1.33 9.69
C PHE A 48 18.96 1.65 10.52
N GLY A 49 20.15 1.25 10.06
CA GLY A 49 21.40 1.52 10.77
C GLY A 49 21.78 3.01 10.86
N ARG A 50 21.13 3.88 10.08
CA ARG A 50 21.28 5.35 10.23
C ARG A 50 20.32 5.93 11.27
N LEU A 51 19.15 5.32 11.45
CA LEU A 51 18.13 5.73 12.40
C LEU A 51 18.41 5.19 13.81
N ASP A 52 18.87 3.94 13.90
CA ASP A 52 19.28 3.24 15.13
C ASP A 52 20.62 3.82 15.62
N ALA A 53 20.55 4.95 16.33
CA ALA A 53 21.71 5.76 16.64
C ALA A 53 22.54 5.17 17.78
N ASP A 54 21.90 4.42 18.68
CA ASP A 54 22.57 3.73 19.79
C ASP A 54 22.93 2.27 19.49
N GLY A 55 22.40 1.70 18.39
CA GLY A 55 22.76 0.38 17.89
C GLY A 55 22.13 -0.75 18.69
N ASP A 56 20.99 -0.49 19.36
CA ASP A 56 20.31 -1.47 20.20
C ASP A 56 19.35 -2.40 19.42
N GLY A 57 19.15 -2.13 18.14
CA GLY A 57 18.27 -2.89 17.24
C GLY A 57 16.80 -2.49 17.32
N PHE A 58 16.47 -1.39 17.97
CA PHE A 58 15.14 -0.79 18.04
C PHE A 58 15.19 0.68 17.59
N LEU A 59 14.08 1.15 17.03
CA LEU A 59 13.90 2.58 16.78
C LEU A 59 12.95 3.16 17.80
N THR A 60 13.44 4.05 18.64
CA THR A 60 12.64 4.81 19.59
C THR A 60 11.83 5.90 18.89
N LEU A 61 10.86 6.48 19.60
CA LEU A 61 10.07 7.62 19.09
C LEU A 61 10.97 8.83 18.80
N THR A 62 12.11 8.96 19.49
CA THR A 62 13.07 10.05 19.30
C THR A 62 13.85 9.89 18.01
N GLU A 63 14.23 8.65 17.67
CA GLU A 63 15.04 8.34 16.48
C GLU A 63 14.20 8.37 15.21
N ALA A 64 13.00 7.82 15.27
CA ALA A 64 12.19 7.57 14.09
C ALA A 64 10.71 7.95 14.28
N PRO A 65 10.38 9.21 14.62
CA PRO A 65 9.01 9.62 14.93
C PRO A 65 8.03 9.36 13.77
N ARG A 66 8.50 9.57 12.53
CA ARG A 66 7.74 9.24 11.31
C ARG A 66 7.44 7.75 11.25
N ASP A 67 8.40 6.88 11.56
CA ASP A 67 8.21 5.42 11.44
C ASP A 67 7.33 4.86 12.55
N HIS A 68 7.28 5.48 13.72
CA HIS A 68 6.28 5.19 14.77
C HIS A 68 4.86 5.48 14.30
N ALA A 69 4.65 6.65 13.68
CA ALA A 69 3.35 6.98 13.10
C ALA A 69 2.93 5.99 12.01
N ARG A 70 3.90 5.48 11.25
CA ARG A 70 3.69 4.48 10.20
C ARG A 70 3.35 3.11 10.76
N ALA A 71 4.08 2.67 11.79
CA ALA A 71 3.77 1.46 12.53
C ALA A 71 2.34 1.50 13.10
N ALA A 72 1.89 2.65 13.61
CA ALA A 72 0.53 2.85 14.10
C ALA A 72 -0.52 2.69 12.98
N ILE A 73 -0.29 3.27 11.80
CA ILE A 73 -1.19 3.15 10.64
C ILE A 73 -1.28 1.68 10.16
N ASP A 74 -0.16 0.96 10.15
CA ASP A 74 -0.09 -0.44 9.72
C ASP A 74 -0.47 -1.46 10.81
N ASN A 75 -0.80 -1.00 12.01
CA ASN A 75 -1.08 -1.85 13.18
C ASN A 75 0.09 -2.80 13.49
N ILE A 76 1.32 -2.34 13.29
CA ILE A 76 2.52 -3.06 13.71
C ILE A 76 2.71 -2.86 15.22
N THR A 77 2.88 -3.98 15.92
CA THR A 77 3.20 -3.95 17.35
C THR A 77 4.57 -3.31 17.57
N VAL A 78 4.58 -2.22 18.32
CA VAL A 78 5.80 -1.55 18.82
C VAL A 78 6.11 -2.12 20.21
N ALA A 79 7.35 -2.57 20.42
CA ALA A 79 7.79 -3.04 21.73
C ALA A 79 7.99 -1.86 22.68
N GLU A 80 8.16 -2.12 23.98
CA GLU A 80 8.44 -1.05 24.96
C GLU A 80 9.71 -0.26 24.60
N GLN A 81 10.69 -0.94 23.99
CA GLN A 81 11.95 -0.37 23.53
C GLN A 81 11.80 0.43 22.22
N GLY A 82 10.77 0.16 21.42
CA GLY A 82 10.58 0.78 20.11
C GLY A 82 10.23 -0.21 19.00
N ILE A 83 10.40 0.23 17.76
CA ILE A 83 10.15 -0.59 16.57
C ILE A 83 11.36 -1.50 16.37
N ALA A 84 11.17 -2.82 16.51
CA ALA A 84 12.23 -3.79 16.23
C ALA A 84 12.65 -3.76 14.76
N ARG A 85 13.93 -4.03 14.49
CA ARG A 85 14.51 -4.09 13.13
C ARG A 85 13.64 -4.82 12.12
N ASP A 86 13.19 -6.03 12.41
CA ASP A 86 12.41 -6.84 11.46
C ASP A 86 11.04 -6.23 11.15
N ASN A 87 10.41 -5.59 12.14
CA ASN A 87 9.15 -4.85 11.94
C ASN A 87 9.38 -3.63 11.06
N TRP A 88 10.47 -2.90 11.28
CA TRP A 88 10.81 -1.74 10.46
C TRP A 88 11.17 -2.13 9.02
N LEU A 89 11.90 -3.23 8.80
CA LEU A 89 12.23 -3.72 7.45
C LEU A 89 10.97 -4.09 6.65
N THR A 90 9.93 -4.56 7.33
CA THR A 90 8.61 -4.82 6.73
C THR A 90 7.95 -3.52 6.27
N LEU A 91 8.03 -2.44 7.07
CA LEU A 91 7.51 -1.11 6.71
C LEU A 91 8.28 -0.50 5.54
N CYS A 92 9.61 -0.47 5.63
CA CYS A 92 10.46 0.22 4.67
C CYS A 92 10.35 -0.34 3.25
N SER A 93 10.17 -1.66 3.12
CA SER A 93 10.09 -2.33 1.82
C SER A 93 8.71 -2.27 1.17
N SER A 94 7.68 -1.72 1.84
CA SER A 94 6.33 -1.70 1.31
C SER A 94 6.07 -0.47 0.41
N PRO A 95 5.45 -0.63 -0.79
CA PRO A 95 5.38 0.41 -1.82
C PRO A 95 4.69 1.71 -1.37
N HIS A 96 3.63 1.59 -0.59
CA HIS A 96 2.83 2.73 -0.11
C HIS A 96 3.60 3.62 0.87
N TRP A 97 4.71 3.12 1.44
CA TRP A 97 5.50 3.83 2.44
C TRP A 97 6.58 4.70 1.82
N GLN A 98 7.02 4.41 0.59
CA GLN A 98 8.11 5.17 -0.02
C GLN A 98 7.64 6.44 -0.73
N SER A 99 6.37 6.50 -1.14
CA SER A 99 5.81 7.65 -1.87
C SER A 99 4.80 8.44 -1.03
N ASN A 100 5.16 9.67 -0.64
CA ASN A 100 4.21 10.68 -0.15
C ASN A 100 3.48 11.32 -1.35
N GLN A 101 2.65 10.54 -2.04
CA GLN A 101 1.87 10.99 -3.20
C GLN A 101 0.40 10.68 -2.96
N PRO A 102 -0.49 11.68 -2.98
CA PRO A 102 -1.91 11.44 -2.78
C PRO A 102 -2.52 10.90 -4.08
N GLU A 103 -3.63 10.18 -3.96
CA GLU A 103 -4.43 9.80 -5.13
C GLU A 103 -4.81 11.04 -5.96
N GLU A 104 -4.84 10.89 -7.29
CA GLU A 104 -5.26 11.97 -8.19
C GLU A 104 -6.70 12.41 -7.87
N GLY A 105 -6.89 13.70 -7.62
CA GLY A 105 -8.19 14.26 -7.24
C GLY A 105 -8.49 14.26 -5.73
N ALA A 106 -7.58 13.77 -4.88
CA ALA A 106 -7.66 13.98 -3.44
C ALA A 106 -7.61 15.48 -3.08
N PRO A 107 -8.20 15.89 -1.93
CA PRO A 107 -8.89 15.07 -0.95
C PRO A 107 -10.32 14.70 -1.37
N PHE A 108 -10.73 13.47 -1.08
CA PHE A 108 -12.10 13.01 -1.36
C PHE A 108 -13.06 13.27 -0.20
N GLU A 109 -14.25 13.79 -0.50
CA GLU A 109 -15.31 13.96 0.48
C GLU A 109 -15.90 12.59 0.88
N GLY A 110 -16.24 12.41 2.16
CA GLY A 110 -16.82 11.17 2.67
C GLY A 110 -16.76 11.05 4.18
N ALA A 111 -17.57 10.16 4.76
CA ALA A 111 -17.57 9.95 6.21
C ALA A 111 -16.21 9.39 6.67
N ASN A 112 -15.53 10.15 7.54
CA ASN A 112 -14.23 9.78 8.09
C ASN A 112 -14.38 8.98 9.38
N SER A 113 -13.70 7.83 9.48
CA SER A 113 -13.69 7.00 10.67
C SER A 113 -12.42 7.15 11.52
N PHE A 114 -11.45 7.93 11.07
CA PHE A 114 -10.22 8.15 11.82
C PHE A 114 -10.47 9.01 13.04
N THR A 115 -9.86 8.64 14.16
CA THR A 115 -9.70 9.54 15.30
C THR A 115 -8.75 10.69 14.94
N GLU A 116 -8.74 11.75 15.74
CA GLU A 116 -7.78 12.85 15.56
C GLU A 116 -6.32 12.33 15.61
N GLU A 117 -6.04 11.38 16.50
CA GLU A 117 -4.73 10.75 16.65
C GLU A 117 -4.34 9.95 15.40
N GLN A 118 -5.25 9.13 14.86
CA GLN A 118 -5.00 8.39 13.62
C GLN A 118 -4.80 9.29 12.40
N ALA A 119 -5.42 10.47 12.39
CA ALA A 119 -5.18 11.49 11.37
C ALA A 119 -3.80 12.16 11.58
N ARG A 120 -3.44 12.48 12.83
CA ARG A 120 -2.12 13.02 13.18
C ARG A 120 -0.99 12.07 12.76
N ASP A 121 -1.15 10.76 12.98
CA ASP A 121 -0.17 9.75 12.54
C ASP A 121 0.02 9.79 11.01
N ARG A 122 -1.05 9.98 10.24
CA ARG A 122 -0.96 10.11 8.77
C ARG A 122 -0.19 11.35 8.35
N ALA A 123 -0.42 12.50 8.99
CA ALA A 123 0.37 13.70 8.75
C ALA A 123 1.86 13.49 9.11
N ALA A 124 2.15 12.87 10.25
CA ALA A 124 3.51 12.58 10.68
C ALA A 124 4.23 11.59 9.75
N ALA A 125 3.51 10.58 9.24
CA ALA A 125 4.01 9.63 8.24
C ALA A 125 4.42 10.33 6.93
N TRP A 126 3.84 11.50 6.66
CA TRP A 126 4.13 12.41 5.54
C TRP A 126 5.20 13.46 5.86
N GLN A 127 5.94 13.28 6.97
CA GLN A 127 7.00 14.18 7.44
C GLN A 127 6.51 15.56 7.88
N ILE A 128 5.20 15.74 8.09
CA ILE A 128 4.67 16.96 8.68
C ILE A 128 5.01 16.94 10.17
N THR A 129 5.72 17.96 10.62
CA THR A 129 6.11 18.17 12.02
C THR A 129 5.35 19.35 12.62
N GLY A 130 5.44 19.54 13.94
CA GLY A 130 4.75 20.66 14.60
C GLY A 130 3.24 20.68 14.37
N ILE A 131 2.63 19.49 14.19
CA ILE A 131 1.23 19.35 13.82
C ILE A 131 0.35 19.96 14.92
N GLY A 132 -0.44 20.97 14.56
CA GLY A 132 -1.38 21.63 15.47
C GLY A 132 -2.57 20.75 15.87
N SER A 133 -3.65 21.38 16.31
CA SER A 133 -4.95 20.72 16.46
C SER A 133 -5.52 20.39 15.08
N LEU A 134 -6.17 19.23 14.95
CA LEU A 134 -6.88 18.89 13.73
C LEU A 134 -8.37 19.11 13.94
N ALA A 135 -9.06 19.59 12.89
CA ALA A 135 -10.51 19.76 12.89
C ALA A 135 -11.11 18.94 11.74
N LEU A 136 -12.10 18.11 12.04
CA LEU A 136 -12.88 17.41 11.03
C LEU A 136 -13.93 18.39 10.46
N ASP A 137 -13.88 18.64 9.15
CA ASP A 137 -14.84 19.53 8.49
C ASP A 137 -16.14 18.81 8.10
N ASP A 138 -17.09 19.57 7.54
CA ASP A 138 -18.41 19.08 7.12
C ASP A 138 -18.39 18.12 5.92
N LYS A 139 -17.24 18.03 5.23
CA LYS A 139 -16.98 17.09 4.13
C LYS A 139 -16.32 15.80 4.60
N GLY A 140 -16.03 15.69 5.90
CA GLY A 140 -15.32 14.57 6.49
C GLY A 140 -13.82 14.59 6.19
N ILE A 141 -13.24 15.78 6.02
CA ILE A 141 -11.80 15.95 5.80
C ILE A 141 -11.20 16.55 7.07
N TRP A 142 -10.16 15.89 7.60
CA TRP A 142 -9.37 16.46 8.69
C TRP A 142 -8.51 17.60 8.14
N ARG A 143 -8.60 18.78 8.75
CA ARG A 143 -7.81 19.98 8.44
C ARG A 143 -6.82 20.24 9.56
N GLY A 144 -5.59 20.58 9.21
CA GLY A 144 -4.58 20.98 10.18
C GLY A 144 -3.50 21.86 9.56
N THR A 145 -2.64 22.38 10.43
CA THR A 145 -1.43 23.12 10.07
C THR A 145 -0.23 22.41 10.66
N GLY A 146 0.91 22.50 9.98
CA GLY A 146 2.16 21.92 10.43
C GLY A 146 3.36 22.51 9.70
N THR A 147 4.48 21.83 9.77
CA THR A 147 5.73 22.22 9.11
C THR A 147 6.26 21.07 8.28
N LEU A 148 6.48 21.31 7.00
CA LEU A 148 7.18 20.41 6.08
C LEU A 148 8.43 21.11 5.57
N ASP A 149 9.60 20.47 5.71
CA ASP A 149 10.89 21.01 5.27
C ASP A 149 11.17 22.44 5.78
N GLY A 150 10.80 22.71 7.03
CA GLY A 150 10.97 24.02 7.68
C GLY A 150 9.97 25.10 7.22
N THR A 151 9.03 24.77 6.34
CA THR A 151 7.99 25.68 5.84
C THR A 151 6.65 25.33 6.47
N ALA A 152 5.92 26.35 6.93
CA ALA A 152 4.56 26.17 7.42
C ALA A 152 3.64 25.75 6.27
N VAL A 153 2.82 24.73 6.48
CA VAL A 153 1.89 24.20 5.47
C VAL A 153 0.52 23.94 6.10
N ASP A 154 -0.51 24.10 5.29
CA ASP A 154 -1.82 23.54 5.57
C ASP A 154 -1.89 22.12 5.02
N PHE A 155 -2.62 21.24 5.68
CA PHE A 155 -2.83 19.89 5.17
C PHE A 155 -4.26 19.39 5.38
N ALA A 156 -4.64 18.44 4.54
CA ALA A 156 -5.94 17.81 4.51
C ALA A 156 -5.77 16.28 4.53
N ILE A 157 -6.59 15.58 5.31
CA ILE A 157 -6.59 14.11 5.36
C ILE A 157 -8.00 13.60 5.11
N ASP A 158 -8.17 12.85 4.02
CA ASP A 158 -9.47 12.29 3.66
C ASP A 158 -9.75 10.92 4.29
N TYR A 159 -10.96 10.40 4.09
CA TYR A 159 -11.41 9.14 4.67
C TYR A 159 -10.67 7.91 4.14
N ARG A 160 -9.96 8.03 3.01
CA ARG A 160 -9.13 6.95 2.43
C ARG A 160 -7.71 6.99 2.99
N GLY A 161 -7.35 8.08 3.67
CA GLY A 161 -6.03 8.29 4.24
C GLY A 161 -5.06 9.04 3.32
N ASN A 162 -5.55 9.65 2.22
CA ASN A 162 -4.69 10.56 1.46
C ASN A 162 -4.36 11.78 2.31
N VAL A 163 -3.11 12.23 2.24
CA VAL A 163 -2.68 13.50 2.84
C VAL A 163 -2.40 14.46 1.69
N VAL A 164 -3.08 15.61 1.68
CA VAL A 164 -2.86 16.66 0.67
C VAL A 164 -2.25 17.87 1.37
N ILE A 165 -1.09 18.29 0.90
CA ILE A 165 -0.33 19.41 1.47
C ILE A 165 -0.55 20.64 0.60
N THR A 166 -0.92 21.75 1.23
CA THR A 166 -1.10 23.06 0.59
C THR A 166 -0.06 24.02 1.17
N PRO A 167 0.83 24.59 0.34
CA PRO A 167 1.83 25.56 0.77
C PRO A 167 1.25 26.88 1.29
#